data_AF-A0A2N5KPG8-F1
#
_entry.id   AF-A0A2N5KPG8-F1
#
_cell.length_a   1.000
_cell.length_b   1.000
_cell.length_c   1.000
_cell.angle_alpha   90.00
_cell.angle_beta   90.00
_cell.angle_gamma   90.00
#
_symmetry.space_group_name_H-M   'P 1'
#
loop_
_entity.id
_entity.type
_entity.pdbx_description
1 polymer ?
#
loop_
_entity_poly.entity_id
_entity_poly.type
_entity_poly.pdbx_seq_one_letter_code
_entity_poly.pdbx_strand_id
1 'polypeptide(L)'
;MNEGLIGEINEAYKRLSDAAEALARADRELSGYVGRVRLDNAEALLEAKNERTANLYLEGMLDTDEHRALREARDRAELDHGHARREVERLHLIVRLLSADSEAAS
;
A
#
# COMPACT_ATOMS: atom_id res chain seq x y z
N MET A 1 29.03 14.59 7.99
CA MET A 1 27.84 14.23 7.20
C MET A 1 27.27 15.52 6.62
N ASN A 2 27.13 15.62 5.30
CA ASN A 2 26.65 16.85 4.65
C ASN A 2 25.20 17.14 5.10
N GLU A 3 24.89 18.37 5.53
CA GLU A 3 23.53 18.78 5.95
C GLU A 3 22.47 18.48 4.88
N GLY A 4 22.84 18.54 3.60
CA GLY A 4 21.98 18.17 2.49
C GLY A 4 21.51 16.71 2.51
N LEU A 5 22.40 15.75 2.83
CA LEU A 5 22.04 14.32 2.87
C LEU A 5 21.11 14.01 4.04
N ILE A 6 21.30 14.68 5.18
CA ILE A 6 20.40 14.57 6.33
C ILE A 6 18.99 15.06 5.95
N GLY A 7 18.91 16.19 5.23
CA GLY A 7 17.66 16.71 4.70
C GLY A 7 16.95 15.72 3.76
N GLU A 8 17.68 15.13 2.81
CA GLU A 8 17.14 14.13 1.87
C GLU A 8 16.60 12.89 2.59
N ILE A 9 17.32 12.39 3.61
CA ILE A 9 16.88 11.24 4.40
C ILE A 9 15.59 11.55 5.15
N ASN A 10 15.52 12.70 5.83
CA ASN A 10 14.32 13.09 6.56
C ASN A 10 13.10 13.22 5.65
N GLU A 11 13.27 13.82 4.47
CA GLU A 11 12.20 13.92 3.46
C GLU A 11 11.79 12.54 2.92
N ALA A 12 12.73 11.63 2.69
CA ALA A 12 12.42 10.28 2.24
C ALA A 12 11.61 9.49 3.30
N TYR A 13 11.96 9.62 4.58
CA TYR A 13 11.20 9.01 5.66
C TYR A 13 9.79 9.61 5.80
N LYS A 14 9.66 10.92 5.64
CA LYS A 14 8.35 11.58 5.63
C LYS A 14 7.47 11.04 4.50
N ARG A 15 8.00 10.97 3.27
CA ARG A 15 7.28 10.38 2.13
C ARG A 15 6.91 8.91 2.34
N LEU A 16 7.78 8.14 2.98
CA LEU A 16 7.48 6.75 3.34
C LEU A 16 6.31 6.67 4.32
N SER A 17 6.29 7.53 5.34
CA SER A 17 5.17 7.62 6.29
C SER A 17 3.87 7.99 5.59
N ASP A 18 3.90 9.05 4.77
CA ASP A 18 2.72 9.53 4.03
C ASP A 18 2.18 8.43 3.09
N ALA A 19 3.07 7.72 2.39
CA ALA A 19 2.69 6.61 1.50
C ALA A 19 2.12 5.41 2.27
N ALA A 20 2.64 5.11 3.46
CA ALA A 20 2.12 4.05 4.32
C ALA A 20 0.70 4.39 4.82
N GLU A 21 0.47 5.64 5.22
CA GLU A 21 -0.87 6.11 5.62
C GLU A 21 -1.87 6.09 4.45
N ALA A 22 -1.42 6.46 3.25
CA ALA A 22 -2.23 6.40 2.05
C ALA A 22 -2.63 4.97 1.69
N LEU A 23 -1.69 4.02 1.75
CA LEU A 23 -1.97 2.61 1.52
C LEU A 23 -2.96 2.06 2.56
N ALA A 24 -2.73 2.34 3.85
CA ALA A 24 -3.64 1.91 4.92
C ALA A 24 -5.05 2.50 4.77
N ARG A 25 -5.16 3.72 4.25
CA ARG A 25 -6.46 4.32 3.90
C ARG A 25 -7.12 3.58 2.75
N ALA A 26 -6.40 3.34 1.66
CA ALA A 26 -6.93 2.63 0.49
C ALA A 26 -7.38 1.19 0.84
N ASP A 27 -6.62 0.47 1.66
CA ASP A 27 -6.99 -0.86 2.16
C ASP A 27 -8.28 -0.81 2.99
N ARG A 28 -8.44 0.20 3.86
CA ARG A 28 -9.68 0.38 4.64
C ARG A 28 -10.88 0.71 3.76
N GLU A 29 -10.70 1.55 2.75
CA GLU A 29 -11.77 1.92 1.82
C GLU A 29 -12.23 0.71 1.00
N LEU A 30 -11.29 -0.06 0.44
CA LEU A 30 -11.58 -1.28 -0.32
C LEU A 30 -12.25 -2.34 0.57
N SER A 31 -11.71 -2.59 1.76
CA SER A 31 -12.29 -3.54 2.71
C SER A 31 -13.68 -3.10 3.19
N GLY A 32 -13.87 -1.81 3.43
CA GLY A 32 -15.15 -1.22 3.78
C GLY A 32 -16.18 -1.37 2.67
N TYR A 33 -15.79 -1.17 1.40
CA TYR A 33 -16.66 -1.39 0.25
C TYR A 33 -17.10 -2.86 0.15
N VAL A 34 -16.15 -3.80 0.19
CA VAL A 34 -16.45 -5.24 0.15
C VAL A 34 -17.34 -5.64 1.33
N GLY A 35 -17.10 -5.10 2.51
CA GLY A 35 -17.93 -5.30 3.70
C GLY A 35 -19.38 -4.85 3.48
N ARG A 36 -19.59 -3.65 2.92
CA ARG A 36 -20.93 -3.15 2.58
C ARG A 36 -21.63 -4.04 1.55
N VAL A 37 -20.95 -4.38 0.46
CA VAL A 37 -21.51 -5.29 -0.57
C VAL A 37 -21.96 -6.61 0.04
N ARG A 38 -21.16 -7.19 0.94
CA ARG A 38 -21.53 -8.43 1.65
C ARG A 38 -22.76 -8.25 2.55
N LEU A 39 -22.86 -7.14 3.26
CA LEU A 39 -24.00 -6.86 4.15
C LEU A 39 -25.28 -6.62 3.35
N ASP A 40 -25.20 -5.82 2.30
CA ASP A 40 -26.34 -5.48 1.43
C ASP A 40 -26.87 -6.70 0.67
N ASN A 41 -26.03 -7.71 0.46
CA ASN A 41 -26.36 -8.95 -0.26
C ASN A 41 -26.31 -10.19 0.64
N ALA A 42 -26.41 -10.02 1.96
CA ALA A 42 -26.22 -11.11 2.91
C ALA A 42 -27.20 -12.28 2.68
N GLU A 43 -28.45 -11.99 2.31
CA GLU A 43 -29.46 -13.02 2.02
C GLU A 43 -29.05 -13.90 0.83
N ALA A 44 -28.68 -13.29 -0.30
CA ALA A 44 -28.22 -14.02 -1.49
C ALA A 44 -26.95 -14.84 -1.23
N LEU A 45 -26.05 -14.35 -0.37
CA LEU A 45 -24.86 -15.08 0.05
C LEU A 45 -25.18 -16.25 0.99
N LEU A 46 -26.18 -16.12 1.86
CA LEU A 46 -26.65 -17.19 2.75
C LEU A 46 -27.44 -18.27 2.00
N GLU A 47 -28.10 -17.93 0.90
CA GLU A 47 -28.77 -18.88 0.01
C GLU A 47 -27.80 -19.73 -0.81
N ALA A 48 -26.53 -19.33 -0.88
CA ALA A 48 -25.51 -20.10 -1.57
C ALA A 48 -25.31 -21.47 -0.89
N LYS A 49 -25.53 -22.54 -1.64
CA LYS A 49 -25.49 -23.93 -1.13
C LYS A 49 -24.09 -24.40 -0.67
N ASN A 50 -23.05 -23.62 -0.98
CA ASN A 50 -21.67 -23.87 -0.57
C ASN A 50 -20.82 -22.59 -0.74
N GLU A 51 -19.63 -22.60 -0.14
CA GLU A 51 -18.68 -21.48 -0.17
C GLU A 51 -18.25 -21.10 -1.59
N ARG A 52 -18.05 -22.08 -2.48
CA ARG A 52 -17.68 -21.82 -3.88
C ARG A 52 -18.75 -21.00 -4.60
N THR A 53 -20.02 -21.32 -4.42
CA THR A 53 -21.13 -20.57 -5.01
C THR A 53 -21.26 -19.17 -4.38
N ALA A 54 -21.04 -19.05 -3.07
CA ALA A 54 -21.07 -17.75 -2.40
C ALA A 54 -19.95 -16.82 -2.91
N ASN A 55 -18.76 -17.38 -3.15
CA ASN A 55 -17.64 -16.64 -3.73
C ASN A 55 -17.93 -16.17 -5.16
N LEU A 56 -18.55 -17.00 -6.00
CA LEU A 56 -18.96 -16.59 -7.36
C LEU A 56 -20.01 -15.47 -7.34
N TYR A 57 -20.96 -15.53 -6.41
CA TYR A 57 -21.94 -14.45 -6.23
C TYR A 57 -21.25 -13.16 -5.78
N LEU A 58 -20.35 -13.25 -4.80
CA LEU A 58 -19.59 -12.09 -4.34
C LEU A 58 -18.73 -11.50 -5.46
N GLU A 59 -18.08 -12.33 -6.28
CA GLU A 59 -17.31 -11.87 -7.44
C GLU A 59 -18.20 -11.10 -8.42
N GLY A 60 -19.39 -11.61 -8.74
CA GLY A 60 -20.36 -10.91 -9.59
C GLY A 60 -20.86 -9.60 -8.97
N MET A 61 -21.10 -9.57 -7.66
CA MET A 61 -21.51 -8.36 -6.93
C MET A 61 -20.39 -7.31 -6.87
N LEU A 62 -19.13 -7.74 -6.92
CA LEU A 62 -17.95 -6.89 -6.90
C LEU A 62 -17.46 -6.52 -8.31
N ASP A 63 -18.11 -6.99 -9.38
CA ASP A 63 -17.80 -6.56 -10.75
C ASP A 63 -18.47 -5.21 -11.06
N THR A 64 -18.03 -4.19 -10.32
CA THR A 64 -18.50 -2.81 -10.45
C THR A 64 -17.34 -1.88 -10.75
N ASP A 65 -17.63 -0.77 -11.43
CA ASP A 65 -16.63 0.26 -11.70
C ASP A 65 -16.08 0.89 -10.41
N GLU A 66 -16.91 0.99 -9.37
CA GLU A 66 -16.49 1.48 -8.05
C GLU A 66 -15.47 0.55 -7.39
N HIS A 67 -15.74 -0.76 -7.37
CA HIS A 67 -14.79 -1.74 -6.83
C HIS A 67 -13.48 -1.74 -7.63
N ARG A 68 -13.56 -1.65 -8.96
CA ARG A 68 -12.40 -1.56 -9.84
C ARG A 68 -11.56 -0.32 -9.52
N ALA A 69 -12.19 0.84 -9.39
CA ALA A 69 -11.51 2.09 -9.05
C ALA A 69 -10.82 2.03 -7.67
N LEU A 70 -11.49 1.44 -6.67
CA LEU A 70 -10.90 1.25 -5.33
C LEU A 70 -9.69 0.32 -5.36
N ARG A 71 -9.75 -0.77 -6.14
CA ARG A 71 -8.61 -1.67 -6.35
C ARG A 71 -7.45 -0.94 -7.03
N GLU A 72 -7.71 -0.21 -8.10
CA GLU A 72 -6.68 0.55 -8.82
C GLU A 72 -6.03 1.62 -7.92
N ALA A 73 -6.82 2.28 -7.07
CA ALA A 73 -6.31 3.24 -6.09
C ALA A 73 -5.40 2.56 -5.06
N ARG A 74 -5.82 1.38 -4.56
CA ARG A 74 -5.02 0.58 -3.63
C ARG A 74 -3.73 0.08 -4.26
N ASP A 75 -3.78 -0.41 -5.50
CA ASP A 75 -2.60 -0.89 -6.23
C ASP A 75 -1.61 0.24 -6.49
N ARG A 76 -2.09 1.44 -6.82
CA ARG A 76 -1.25 2.64 -6.95
C ARG A 76 -0.59 3.00 -5.62
N ALA A 77 -1.35 3.01 -4.52
CA ALA A 77 -0.81 3.32 -3.20
C ALA A 77 0.23 2.29 -2.74
N GLU A 78 0.06 1.01 -3.08
CA GLU A 78 1.06 -0.03 -2.80
C GLU A 78 2.35 0.19 -3.58
N LEU A 79 2.25 0.53 -4.87
CA LEU A 79 3.41 0.88 -5.69
C LEU A 79 4.15 2.10 -5.13
N ASP A 80 3.42 3.14 -4.74
CA ASP A 80 4.00 4.36 -4.16
C ASP A 80 4.72 4.09 -2.84
N HIS A 81 4.11 3.29 -1.96
CA HIS A 81 4.75 2.84 -0.72
C HIS A 81 6.02 2.03 -1.01
N GLY A 82 5.98 1.12 -1.99
CA GLY A 82 7.14 0.36 -2.45
C GLY A 82 8.25 1.23 -3.04
N HIS A 83 7.92 2.31 -3.73
CA HIS A 83 8.90 3.29 -4.20
C HIS A 83 9.53 4.07 -3.06
N ALA A 84 8.72 4.60 -2.14
CA ALA A 84 9.22 5.37 -1.00
C ALA A 84 10.14 4.52 -0.10
N ARG A 85 9.80 3.25 0.10
CA ARG A 85 10.63 2.32 0.87
C ARG A 85 11.99 2.08 0.22
N ARG A 86 12.01 1.84 -1.10
CA ARG A 86 13.26 1.64 -1.85
C ARG A 86 14.15 2.87 -1.81
N GLU A 87 13.56 4.07 -1.80
CA GLU A 87 14.33 5.31 -1.71
C GLU A 87 15.03 5.46 -0.35
N VAL A 88 14.35 5.14 0.75
CA VAL A 88 14.98 5.11 2.09
C VAL A 88 16.12 4.07 2.13
N GLU A 89 15.89 2.87 1.59
CA GLU A 89 16.92 1.83 1.50
C GLU A 89 18.14 2.28 0.69
N ARG A 90 17.92 2.97 -0.44
CA ARG A 90 18.98 3.55 -1.28
C ARG A 90 19.79 4.59 -0.53
N LEU A 91 19.14 5.53 0.17
CA LEU A 91 19.82 6.58 0.93
C LEU A 91 20.64 6.00 2.10
N HIS A 92 20.13 4.97 2.78
CA HIS A 92 20.90 4.26 3.80
C HIS A 92 22.15 3.60 3.24
N LEU A 93 22.08 3.01 2.04
CA LEU A 93 23.25 2.43 1.39
C LEU A 93 24.30 3.51 1.11
N ILE A 94 23.89 4.68 0.61
CA ILE A 94 24.79 5.81 0.37
C ILE A 94 25.47 6.24 1.67
N VAL A 95 24.72 6.38 2.77
CA VAL A 95 25.30 6.72 4.07
C VAL A 95 26.37 5.70 4.49
N ARG A 96 26.08 4.41 4.36
CA ARG A 96 27.05 3.35 4.71
C ARG A 96 28.33 3.43 3.87
N LEU A 97 28.20 3.65 2.57
CA LEU A 97 29.35 3.78 1.66
C LEU A 97 30.20 5.00 2.02
N LEU A 98 29.58 6.15 2.24
CA LEU A 98 30.30 7.37 2.62
C LEU A 98 31.02 7.23 3.97
N SER A 99 30.41 6.54 4.93
CA SER A 99 31.05 6.24 6.21
C SER A 99 32.27 5.31 6.03
N ALA A 100 32.12 4.26 5.23
CA ALA A 100 33.21 3.33 4.94
C ALA A 100 34.39 4.00 4.20
N ASP A 101 34.10 4.86 3.23
CA ASP A 101 35.13 5.65 2.52
C ASP A 101 35.86 6.61 3.47
N SER A 102 35.13 7.21 4.42
CA SER A 102 35.71 8.11 5.43
C SER A 102 36.62 7.37 6.40
N GLU A 103 36.22 6.16 6.83
CA GLU A 103 37.04 5.29 7.69
C GLU A 103 38.30 4.77 6.97
N ALA A 104 38.20 4.45 5.67
CA ALA A 104 39.34 3.99 4.87
C ALA A 104 40.35 5.10 4.55
N ALA A 105 39.92 6.36 4.57
CA ALA A 105 40.77 7.54 4.32
C ALA A 105 41.40 8.14 5.59
N SER A 106 41.05 7.63 6.78
CA SER A 106 41.55 8.06 8.09
C SER A 106 42.70 7.16 8.57
#